data_AF-A0A1A8RDW5-F1
#
_entry.id   AF-A0A1A8RDW5-F1
#
_cell.length_a   1.000
_cell.length_b   1.000
_cell.length_c   1.000
_cell.angle_alpha   90.00
_cell.angle_beta   90.00
_cell.angle_gamma   90.00
#
_symmetry.space_group_name_H-M   'P 1'
#
loop_
_entity.id
_entity.type
_entity.pdbx_description
1 polymer ?
#
loop_
_entity_poly.entity_id
_entity_poly.type
_entity_poly.pdbx_seq_one_letter_code
_entity_poly.pdbx_strand_id
1 'polypeptide(L)'
;PEFIVNCTVNVQDMCQKEVLVKDDGIHYRKSCASSGACLIASSGYQQFCTGKLNSVCITCCNTPLCNGPRRKKRPPPSAAMAPNTLQRPVFSLSLLLLLVSIFC
;
A
#
# COMPACT_ATOMS: atom_id res chain seq x y z
N PRO A 1 20.40 -10.56 -0.04
CA PRO A 1 20.29 -10.08 1.35
C PRO A 1 21.51 -10.57 2.14
N GLU A 2 22.55 -9.75 2.15
CA GLU A 2 23.88 -10.17 2.65
C GLU A 2 24.01 -10.08 4.17
N PHE A 3 23.12 -9.32 4.84
CA PHE A 3 23.14 -9.13 6.29
C PHE A 3 21.75 -9.39 6.89
N ILE A 4 21.50 -10.62 7.34
CA ILE A 4 20.33 -11.01 8.12
C ILE A 4 20.82 -11.29 9.53
N VAL A 5 20.26 -10.61 10.51
CA VAL A 5 20.62 -10.76 11.93
C VAL A 5 19.42 -11.27 12.72
N ASN A 6 19.68 -12.06 13.77
CA ASN A 6 18.64 -12.50 14.68
C ASN A 6 18.36 -11.40 15.72
N CYS A 7 17.26 -10.67 15.53
CA CYS A 7 16.90 -9.55 16.38
C CYS A 7 16.63 -9.97 17.84
N THR A 8 16.14 -11.19 18.08
CA THR A 8 15.70 -11.65 19.42
C THR A 8 16.84 -11.78 20.44
N VAL A 9 18.09 -11.71 20.01
CA VAL A 9 19.27 -11.86 20.89
C VAL A 9 19.48 -10.62 21.76
N ASN A 10 18.89 -9.45 21.41
CA ASN A 10 19.28 -8.17 22.01
C ASN A 10 18.09 -7.26 22.37
N VAL A 11 17.02 -7.83 22.92
CA VAL A 11 15.76 -7.15 23.35
C VAL A 11 14.96 -6.52 22.19
N GLN A 12 15.55 -6.44 21.00
CA GLN A 12 14.92 -5.92 19.80
C GLN A 12 14.07 -7.02 19.16
N ASP A 13 12.77 -6.98 19.36
CA ASP A 13 11.82 -8.00 18.93
C ASP A 13 11.21 -7.74 17.54
N MET A 14 11.55 -6.61 16.91
CA MET A 14 10.99 -6.21 15.62
C MET A 14 12.05 -5.84 14.58
N CYS A 15 11.63 -5.91 13.31
CA CYS A 15 12.36 -5.36 12.18
C CYS A 15 11.92 -3.91 11.93
N GLN A 16 12.89 -3.01 11.75
CA GLN A 16 12.69 -1.65 11.29
C GLN A 16 13.17 -1.51 9.84
N LYS A 17 12.40 -0.77 9.05
CA LYS A 17 12.76 -0.38 7.68
C LYS A 17 12.49 1.09 7.49
N GLU A 18 13.52 1.81 7.06
CA GLU A 18 13.41 3.19 6.65
C GLU A 18 13.61 3.31 5.15
N VAL A 19 12.78 4.15 4.54
CA VAL A 19 12.88 4.54 3.14
C VAL A 19 13.21 6.02 3.12
N LEU A 20 14.35 6.36 2.53
CA LEU A 20 14.80 7.74 2.38
C LEU A 20 14.77 8.07 0.90
N VAL A 21 14.01 9.08 0.53
CA VAL A 21 13.97 9.58 -0.85
C VAL A 21 14.94 10.74 -0.95
N LYS A 22 16.00 10.59 -1.72
CA LYS A 22 17.03 11.61 -1.95
C LYS A 22 17.10 11.93 -3.45
N ASP A 23 17.85 12.96 -3.81
CA ASP A 23 18.03 13.37 -5.21
C ASP A 23 18.72 12.30 -6.07
N ASP A 24 19.57 11.48 -5.46
CA ASP A 24 20.29 10.36 -6.09
C ASP A 24 19.46 9.06 -6.16
N GLY A 25 18.28 9.02 -5.52
CA GLY A 25 17.36 7.89 -5.58
C GLY A 25 16.75 7.49 -4.23
N ILE A 26 16.21 6.27 -4.17
CA ILE A 26 15.57 5.72 -2.98
C ILE A 26 16.55 4.83 -2.22
N HIS A 27 16.86 5.23 -0.99
CA HIS A 27 17.73 4.50 -0.08
C HIS A 27 16.92 3.74 0.95
N TYR A 28 17.37 2.53 1.27
CA TYR A 28 16.74 1.68 2.28
C TYR A 28 17.70 1.44 3.44
N ARG A 29 17.27 1.76 4.65
CA ARG A 29 18.00 1.40 5.87
C ARG A 29 17.18 0.36 6.65
N LYS A 30 17.85 -0.70 7.11
CA LYS A 30 17.20 -1.82 7.79
C LYS A 30 17.97 -2.13 9.07
N SER A 31 17.25 -2.32 10.16
CA SER A 31 17.82 -2.67 11.45
C SER A 31 16.83 -3.50 12.26
N CYS A 32 17.32 -4.09 13.35
CA CYS A 32 16.43 -4.49 14.44
C CYS A 32 16.01 -3.25 15.23
N ALA A 33 14.89 -3.34 15.92
CA ALA A 33 14.42 -2.35 16.89
C ALA A 33 13.53 -3.03 17.92
N SER A 34 13.40 -2.42 19.11
CA SER A 34 12.35 -2.83 20.05
C SER A 34 11.00 -2.28 19.60
N SER A 35 9.92 -2.96 20.01
CA SER A 35 8.55 -2.53 19.75
C SER A 35 8.31 -1.04 20.10
N GLY A 36 8.78 -0.58 21.26
CA GLY A 36 8.64 0.81 21.68
C GLY A 36 9.45 1.80 20.84
N ALA A 37 10.73 1.50 20.57
CA ALA A 37 11.58 2.38 19.77
C ALA A 37 11.05 2.54 18.34
N CYS A 38 10.58 1.44 17.74
CA CYS A 38 10.03 1.46 16.40
C CYS A 38 8.70 2.23 16.34
N LEU A 39 7.82 2.08 17.34
CA LEU A 39 6.56 2.82 17.42
C LEU A 39 6.80 4.33 17.50
N ILE A 40 7.70 4.78 18.37
CA ILE A 40 8.07 6.20 18.51
C ILE A 40 8.64 6.75 17.20
N ALA A 41 9.54 6.01 16.57
CA ALA A 41 10.12 6.42 15.29
C ALA A 41 9.03 6.50 14.20
N SER A 42 8.18 5.48 14.09
CA SER A 42 7.13 5.45 13.07
C SER A 42 6.12 6.59 13.20
N SER A 43 5.72 6.95 14.43
CA SER A 43 4.77 8.03 14.67
C SER A 43 5.41 9.41 14.46
N GLY A 44 6.64 9.61 14.93
CA GLY A 44 7.36 10.88 14.76
C GLY A 44 7.59 11.23 13.28
N TYR A 45 7.85 10.23 12.45
CA TYR A 45 8.09 10.42 11.01
C TYR A 45 6.81 10.33 10.15
N GLN A 46 5.67 9.99 10.73
CA GLN A 46 4.43 9.80 9.97
C GLN A 46 4.02 11.04 9.18
N GLN A 47 4.20 12.23 9.78
CA GLN A 47 3.88 13.51 9.13
C GLN A 47 4.87 13.87 8.01
N PHE A 48 6.10 13.36 8.06
CA PHE A 48 7.15 13.62 7.08
C PHE A 48 7.21 12.56 5.97
N CYS A 49 6.52 11.43 6.13
CA CYS A 49 6.42 10.37 5.14
C CYS A 49 5.44 10.75 4.01
N THR A 50 5.92 11.58 3.08
CA THR A 50 5.14 11.99 1.89
C THR A 50 5.48 11.19 0.63
N GLY A 51 6.58 10.42 0.66
CA GLY A 51 7.11 9.72 -0.51
C GLY A 51 7.80 10.63 -1.54
N LYS A 52 7.95 11.92 -1.24
CA LYS A 52 8.66 12.90 -2.09
C LYS A 52 10.13 13.05 -1.67
N LEU A 53 10.91 13.82 -2.42
CA LEU A 53 12.29 14.16 -2.06
C LEU A 53 12.39 14.63 -0.60
N ASN A 54 13.43 14.15 0.08
CA ASN A 54 13.71 14.36 1.50
C ASN A 54 12.65 13.79 2.46
N SER A 55 11.71 12.97 1.99
CA SER A 55 10.80 12.23 2.86
C SER A 55 11.48 11.01 3.47
N VAL A 56 11.12 10.74 4.72
CA VAL A 56 11.55 9.55 5.47
C VAL A 56 10.31 8.78 5.89
N CYS A 57 10.25 7.51 5.49
CA CYS A 57 9.15 6.63 5.84
C CYS A 57 9.67 5.45 6.64
N ILE A 58 9.19 5.32 7.88
CA ILE A 58 9.59 4.24 8.80
C ILE A 58 8.45 3.22 8.88
N THR A 59 8.80 1.94 8.78
CA THR A 59 7.84 0.83 8.93
C THR A 59 8.43 -0.24 9.85
N CYS A 60 7.57 -0.76 10.72
CA CYS A 60 7.88 -1.77 11.72
C CYS A 60 7.11 -3.06 11.42
N CYS A 61 7.72 -4.21 11.69
CA CYS A 61 7.04 -5.50 11.61
C CYS A 61 7.74 -6.54 12.50
N ASN A 62 6.98 -7.49 13.04
CA ASN A 62 7.45 -8.53 13.97
C ASN A 62 7.62 -9.91 13.30
N THR A 63 7.23 -10.06 12.04
CA THR A 63 7.43 -11.31 11.30
C THR A 63 8.89 -11.41 10.83
N PRO A 64 9.56 -12.57 10.97
CA PRO A 64 10.92 -12.74 10.45
C PRO A 64 11.02 -12.36 8.97
N LEU A 65 12.08 -11.62 8.62
CA LEU A 65 12.39 -11.21 7.23
C LEU A 65 11.34 -10.30 6.55
N CYS A 66 10.39 -9.74 7.29
CA CYS A 66 9.32 -8.90 6.74
C CYS A 66 9.79 -7.63 6.04
N ASN A 67 10.96 -7.09 6.42
CA ASN A 67 11.61 -5.95 5.76
C ASN A 67 12.46 -6.34 4.54
N GLY A 68 12.37 -7.60 4.09
CA GLY A 68 13.06 -8.12 2.92
C GLY A 68 12.69 -7.41 1.61
N PRO A 69 13.45 -7.64 0.52
CA PRO A 69 13.10 -7.14 -0.81
C PRO A 69 11.67 -7.56 -1.13
N ARG A 70 10.79 -6.60 -1.45
CA ARG A 70 9.44 -6.93 -1.91
C ARG A 70 9.60 -7.73 -3.19
N ARG A 71 9.10 -8.98 -3.22
CA ARG A 71 8.92 -9.67 -4.49
C ARG A 71 8.07 -8.74 -5.35
N LYS A 72 8.60 -8.27 -6.48
CA LYS A 72 7.78 -7.56 -7.47
C LYS A 72 6.62 -8.51 -7.76
N LYS A 73 5.42 -8.21 -7.24
CA LYS A 73 4.22 -8.90 -7.70
C LYS A 73 4.22 -8.65 -9.21
N ARG A 74 4.39 -9.72 -9.99
CA ARG A 74 4.15 -9.69 -11.43
C ARG A 74 2.83 -8.93 -11.62
N PRO A 75 2.75 -7.93 -12.51
CA PRO A 75 1.48 -7.28 -12.76
C PRO A 75 0.44 -8.38 -13.01
N PRO A 76 -0.76 -8.30 -12.41
CA PRO A 76 -1.81 -9.25 -12.74
C PRO A 76 -1.93 -9.28 -14.27
N PRO A 77 -2.06 -10.47 -14.90
CA PRO A 77 -2.33 -10.51 -16.34
C PRO A 77 -3.51 -9.58 -16.59
N SER A 78 -3.34 -8.62 -17.51
CA SER A 78 -4.39 -7.67 -17.89
C SER A 78 -5.70 -8.43 -18.00
N ALA A 79 -6.61 -8.18 -17.07
CA ALA A 79 -7.99 -8.57 -17.26
C ALA A 79 -8.40 -7.81 -18.52
N ALA A 80 -8.55 -8.55 -19.62
CA ALA A 80 -9.10 -8.04 -20.85
C ALA A 80 -10.30 -7.19 -20.49
N MET A 81 -10.30 -5.92 -20.92
CA MET A 81 -11.44 -5.03 -20.78
C MET A 81 -12.66 -5.80 -21.28
N ALA A 82 -13.52 -6.22 -20.37
CA ALA A 82 -14.83 -6.71 -20.74
C ALA A 82 -15.47 -5.54 -21.52
N PRO A 83 -15.99 -5.76 -22.75
CA PRO A 83 -16.70 -4.71 -23.44
C PRO A 83 -17.88 -4.34 -22.54
N ASN A 84 -17.83 -3.11 -22.01
CA ASN A 84 -18.91 -2.53 -21.27
C ASN A 84 -20.10 -2.49 -22.23
N THR A 85 -20.93 -3.52 -22.15
CA THR A 85 -22.10 -3.67 -23.01
C THR A 85 -23.00 -2.51 -22.61
N LEU A 86 -23.08 -1.55 -23.51
CA LEU A 86 -23.96 -0.38 -23.49
C LEU A 86 -25.24 -0.71 -22.70
N GLN A 87 -25.30 -0.26 -21.45
CA GLN A 87 -26.53 -0.29 -20.66
C GLN A 87 -27.53 0.63 -21.36
N ARG A 88 -28.27 0.05 -22.29
CA ARG A 88 -29.45 0.67 -22.89
C ARG A 88 -30.39 1.07 -21.75
N PRO A 89 -30.88 2.31 -21.71
CA PRO A 89 -31.78 2.77 -20.65
C PRO A 89 -33.17 2.17 -20.93
N VAL A 90 -33.39 0.94 -20.45
CA VAL A 90 -34.70 0.26 -20.52
C VAL A 90 -35.76 1.03 -19.72
N PHE A 91 -35.34 1.90 -18.81
CA PHE A 91 -36.23 2.74 -17.99
C PHE A 91 -37.08 3.74 -18.80
N SER A 92 -36.63 4.18 -19.98
CA SER A 92 -37.35 5.23 -20.71
C SER A 92 -38.60 4.73 -21.45
N LEU A 93 -38.68 3.44 -21.80
CA LEU A 93 -39.87 2.87 -22.46
C LEU A 93 -40.99 2.55 -21.45
N SER A 94 -40.62 2.12 -20.24
CA SER A 94 -41.59 1.74 -19.20
C SER A 94 -42.40 2.92 -18.67
N LEU A 95 -41.78 4.11 -18.58
CA LEU A 95 -42.46 5.32 -18.11
C LEU A 95 -43.49 5.84 -19.15
N LEU A 96 -43.20 5.67 -20.44
CA LEU A 96 -44.09 6.10 -21.52
C LEU A 96 -45.37 5.24 -21.56
N LEU A 97 -45.24 3.92 -21.36
CA LEU A 97 -46.38 2.99 -21.32
C LEU A 97 -47.30 3.22 -20.12
N LEU A 98 -46.73 3.57 -18.95
CA LEU A 98 -47.50 3.92 -17.76
C LEU A 98 -48.33 5.20 -17.95
N LEU A 99 -47.78 6.22 -18.61
CA LEU A 99 -48.50 7.48 -18.86
C LEU A 99 -49.69 7.29 -19.82
N VAL A 100 -49.55 6.46 -20.86
CA VAL A 100 -50.66 6.17 -21.80
C VAL A 100 -51.80 5.41 -21.11
N SER A 101 -51.49 4.58 -20.11
CA SER A 101 -52.48 3.81 -19.36
C SER A 101 -53.30 4.66 -18.37
N ILE A 102 -52.78 5.81 -17.94
CA ILE A 102 -53.45 6.72 -17.00
C ILE A 102 -54.34 7.74 -17.75
N PHE A 103 -54.00 8.06 -19.00
CA PHE A 103 -54.68 9.07 -19.81
C PHE A 103 -55.64 8.52 -20.87
N CYS A 104 -55.96 7.22 -20.83
CA CYS A 104 -56.91 6.57 -21.73
C CYS A 104 -58.07 5.92 -20.96
#